data_AF-A0AB35YRM0-F1
#
_entry.id   AF-A0AB35YRM0-F1
#
_cell.length_a   1.000
_cell.length_b   1.000
_cell.length_c   1.000
_cell.angle_alpha   90.00
_cell.angle_beta   90.00
_cell.angle_gamma   90.00
#
_symmetry.space_group_name_H-M   'P 1'
#
loop_
_entity.id
_entity.type
_entity.pdbx_description
1 polymer ?
#
loop_
_entity_poly.entity_id
_entity_poly.type
_entity_poly.pdbx_seq_one_letter_code
_entity_poly.pdbx_strand_id
1 'polypeptide(L)'
;MKIFKLLNLSLLIIVAISVIACNDDPKDEKQTVDLIGEWRRSDFNDEFEYKLTFHSNNSGIRFQREGNSTQGISSAMTFEWTMDDSTLTLDFNGDIKTTSYAVNEEGHLLLSDITDFYFTKIK
;
A
#
# COMPACT_ATOMS: atom_id res chain seq x y z
N MET A 1 69.65 -47.13 -13.79
CA MET A 1 69.12 -48.10 -12.81
C MET A 1 68.16 -47.36 -11.88
N LYS A 2 66.95 -47.91 -11.65
CA LYS A 2 65.86 -47.43 -10.77
C LYS A 2 65.02 -46.27 -11.37
N ILE A 3 63.86 -46.52 -12.01
CA ILE A 3 62.55 -46.99 -11.48
C ILE A 3 62.06 -45.94 -10.47
N PHE A 4 60.97 -45.18 -10.67
CA PHE A 4 59.57 -45.63 -10.61
C PHE A 4 58.62 -44.78 -11.47
N LYS A 5 57.76 -45.48 -12.22
CA LYS A 5 56.42 -45.03 -12.65
C LYS A 5 55.42 -45.25 -11.50
N LEU A 6 54.23 -44.62 -11.62
CA LEU A 6 52.97 -44.82 -10.86
C LEU A 6 52.91 -43.95 -9.59
N LEU A 7 51.86 -43.20 -9.23
CA LEU A 7 50.41 -43.24 -9.51
C LEU A 7 49.90 -41.81 -9.80
N ASN A 8 49.03 -41.55 -10.78
CA ASN A 8 47.56 -41.61 -10.73
C ASN A 8 46.89 -40.94 -9.50
N LEU A 9 45.92 -40.07 -9.80
CA LEU A 9 44.83 -39.59 -8.93
C LEU A 9 45.22 -38.42 -7.99
N SER A 10 45.01 -37.17 -8.36
CA SER A 10 43.73 -36.48 -8.13
C SER A 10 43.74 -35.18 -8.96
N LEU A 11 42.98 -35.11 -10.05
CA LEU A 11 41.59 -34.65 -10.09
C LEU A 11 41.41 -33.23 -9.50
N LEU A 12 41.56 -32.24 -10.38
CA LEU A 12 40.49 -31.30 -10.73
C LEU A 12 39.83 -30.54 -9.56
N ILE A 13 40.43 -29.41 -9.16
CA ILE A 13 39.69 -28.30 -8.52
C ILE A 13 40.17 -26.97 -9.15
N ILE A 14 39.71 -26.72 -10.37
CA ILE A 14 39.70 -25.39 -11.00
C ILE A 14 38.29 -25.17 -11.55
N VAL A 15 37.31 -24.92 -10.68
CA VAL A 15 35.96 -24.37 -10.95
C VAL A 15 35.40 -24.04 -9.54
N ALA A 16 34.84 -22.90 -9.15
CA ALA A 16 34.50 -21.63 -9.76
C ALA A 16 34.54 -20.59 -8.64
N ILE A 17 35.22 -19.47 -8.85
CA ILE A 17 34.89 -18.22 -8.15
C ILE A 17 34.33 -17.30 -9.22
N SER A 18 33.14 -17.67 -9.70
CA SER A 18 32.37 -16.88 -10.63
C SER A 18 31.07 -16.52 -9.92
N VAL A 19 30.78 -15.22 -9.91
CA VAL A 19 29.51 -14.55 -9.58
C VAL A 19 29.11 -14.44 -8.10
N ILE A 20 29.75 -13.50 -7.39
CA ILE A 20 29.01 -12.66 -6.45
C ILE A 20 29.11 -11.22 -6.97
N ALA A 21 28.43 -10.98 -8.09
CA ALA A 21 27.92 -9.66 -8.42
C ALA A 21 26.40 -9.78 -8.27
N CYS A 22 25.91 -9.65 -7.04
CA CYS A 22 24.56 -9.17 -6.83
C CYS A 22 24.58 -7.72 -7.29
N ASN A 23 24.26 -7.48 -8.55
CA ASN A 23 23.55 -6.25 -8.87
C ASN A 23 22.16 -6.45 -8.29
N ASP A 24 22.03 -6.16 -7.00
CA ASP A 24 20.75 -5.78 -6.46
C ASP A 24 20.46 -4.41 -7.07
N ASP A 25 20.00 -4.39 -8.33
CA ASP A 25 19.10 -3.32 -8.73
C ASP A 25 17.98 -3.39 -7.70
N PRO A 26 17.77 -2.34 -6.87
CA PRO A 26 16.53 -2.25 -6.12
C PRO A 26 15.47 -2.08 -7.20
N LYS A 27 14.92 -3.20 -7.67
CA LYS A 27 13.58 -3.20 -8.24
C LYS A 27 12.77 -2.51 -7.15
N ASP A 28 12.31 -1.30 -7.42
CA ASP A 28 11.36 -0.61 -6.57
C ASP A 28 10.31 -1.65 -6.17
N GLU A 29 10.40 -2.14 -4.94
CA GLU A 29 9.37 -2.98 -4.37
C GLU A 29 8.17 -2.05 -4.32
N LYS A 30 7.29 -2.15 -5.33
CA LYS A 30 6.00 -1.46 -5.34
C LYS A 30 5.34 -1.84 -4.03
N GLN A 31 5.43 -0.95 -3.05
CA GLN A 31 4.85 -1.16 -1.74
C GLN A 31 3.35 -1.25 -2.00
N THR A 32 2.82 -2.48 -1.97
CA THR A 32 1.40 -2.71 -2.16
C THR A 32 0.71 -2.14 -0.93
N VAL A 33 0.23 -0.92 -1.04
CA VAL A 33 -0.46 -0.21 0.03
C VAL A 33 -1.77 -0.95 0.31
N ASP A 34 -1.91 -1.48 1.52
CA ASP A 34 -3.15 -2.12 1.97
C ASP A 34 -4.14 -1.07 2.48
N LEU A 35 -5.09 -0.69 1.62
CA LEU A 35 -6.17 0.24 1.97
C LEU A 35 -7.27 -0.39 2.82
N ILE A 36 -7.33 -1.73 2.95
CA ILE A 36 -8.43 -2.39 3.65
C ILE A 36 -8.49 -1.95 5.12
N GLY A 37 -9.65 -1.48 5.57
CA GLY A 37 -9.85 -0.98 6.93
C GLY A 37 -10.68 0.29 7.00
N GLU A 38 -10.83 0.83 8.21
CA GLU A 38 -11.54 2.09 8.48
C GLU A 38 -10.53 3.23 8.68
N TRP A 39 -10.67 4.29 7.90
CA TRP A 39 -9.78 5.44 7.86
C TRP A 39 -10.55 6.71 8.23
N ARG A 40 -10.04 7.49 9.18
CA ARG A 40 -10.65 8.75 9.62
C ARG A 40 -9.79 9.93 9.24
N ARG A 41 -10.40 10.96 8.67
CA ARG A 41 -9.72 12.19 8.27
C ARG A 41 -9.24 12.97 9.49
N SER A 42 -8.08 13.62 9.36
CA SER A 42 -7.35 14.23 10.47
C SER A 42 -8.03 15.45 11.10
N ASP A 43 -8.93 16.11 10.38
CA ASP A 43 -9.70 17.27 10.83
C ASP A 43 -10.93 16.90 11.69
N PHE A 44 -11.06 15.64 12.10
CA PHE A 44 -12.13 15.20 12.98
C PHE A 44 -12.14 16.02 14.28
N ASN A 45 -13.34 16.37 14.74
CA ASN A 45 -13.57 17.05 16.00
C ASN A 45 -15.01 16.80 16.48
N ASP A 46 -15.40 17.48 17.56
CA ASP A 46 -16.73 17.32 18.13
C ASP A 46 -17.84 17.72 17.16
N GLU A 47 -17.59 18.60 16.20
CA GLU A 47 -18.59 19.10 15.22
C GLU A 47 -18.42 18.49 13.82
N PHE A 48 -17.36 17.74 13.55
CA PHE A 48 -17.11 17.17 12.23
C PHE A 48 -16.46 15.79 12.27
N GLU A 49 -16.89 14.89 11.39
CA GLU A 49 -16.22 13.61 11.16
C GLU A 49 -16.37 13.18 9.71
N TYR A 50 -15.27 12.67 9.14
CA TYR A 50 -15.27 12.06 7.81
C TYR A 50 -14.46 10.76 7.86
N LYS A 51 -15.05 9.69 7.34
CA LYS A 51 -14.42 8.36 7.29
C LYS A 51 -14.61 7.68 5.96
N LEU A 52 -13.63 6.87 5.59
CA LEU A 52 -13.67 5.93 4.48
C LEU A 52 -13.39 4.54 5.04
N THR A 53 -14.27 3.60 4.74
CA THR A 53 -14.04 2.18 5.01
C THR A 53 -13.83 1.46 3.67
N PHE A 54 -12.71 0.78 3.50
CA PHE A 54 -12.43 -0.05 2.33
C PHE A 54 -12.55 -1.53 2.71
N HIS A 55 -13.37 -2.29 1.98
CA HIS A 55 -13.56 -3.72 2.17
C HIS A 55 -12.81 -4.53 1.10
N SER A 56 -12.41 -5.75 1.44
CA SER A 56 -11.61 -6.62 0.56
C SER A 56 -12.31 -7.08 -0.72
N ASN A 57 -13.61 -6.78 -0.88
CA ASN A 57 -14.42 -7.11 -2.05
C ASN A 57 -14.59 -5.91 -3.00
N ASN A 58 -13.70 -4.92 -2.94
CA ASN A 58 -13.75 -3.69 -3.75
C ASN A 58 -14.94 -2.76 -3.47
N SER A 59 -15.72 -3.03 -2.42
CA SER A 59 -16.72 -2.09 -1.91
C SER A 59 -16.16 -1.25 -0.77
N GLY A 60 -16.84 -0.14 -0.46
CA GLY A 60 -16.51 0.72 0.65
C GLY A 60 -17.69 1.54 1.14
N ILE A 61 -17.48 2.24 2.25
CA ILE A 61 -18.47 3.12 2.87
C ILE A 61 -17.80 4.45 3.20
N ARG A 62 -18.37 5.54 2.70
CA ARG A 62 -18.06 6.89 3.16
C ARG A 62 -19.06 7.29 4.22
N PHE A 63 -18.57 7.72 5.37
CA PHE A 63 -19.36 8.34 6.43
C PHE A 63 -18.95 9.80 6.58
N GLN A 64 -19.93 10.69 6.72
CA GLN A 64 -19.71 12.09 7.02
C GLN A 64 -20.73 12.58 8.05
N ARG A 65 -20.27 13.34 9.04
CA ARG A 65 -21.10 14.02 10.04
C ARG A 65 -20.71 15.49 10.12
N GLU A 66 -21.71 16.35 10.14
CA GLU A 66 -21.61 17.78 10.44
C GLU A 66 -22.55 18.10 11.61
N GLY A 67 -22.03 18.76 12.65
CA GLY A 67 -22.69 18.96 13.93
C GLY A 67 -22.40 17.84 14.92
N ASN A 68 -22.45 18.12 16.22
CA ASN A 68 -22.08 17.20 17.29
C ASN A 68 -22.95 15.94 17.49
N SER A 69 -22.59 15.14 18.49
CA SER A 69 -23.24 13.86 18.83
C SER A 69 -24.71 13.99 19.26
N THR A 70 -25.16 15.19 19.62
CA THR A 70 -26.53 15.46 20.07
C THR A 70 -27.36 16.19 19.01
N GLN A 71 -26.71 16.96 18.14
CA GLN A 71 -27.36 17.75 17.11
C GLN A 71 -26.46 17.84 15.89
N GLY A 72 -26.86 17.18 14.81
CA GLY A 72 -26.11 17.16 13.56
C GLY A 72 -26.82 16.40 12.46
N ILE A 73 -26.23 16.45 11.28
CA ILE A 73 -26.66 15.66 10.12
C ILE A 73 -25.51 14.71 9.79
N SER A 74 -25.85 13.43 9.63
CA SER A 74 -24.90 12.42 9.18
C SER A 74 -25.38 11.78 7.89
N SER A 75 -24.43 11.42 7.02
CA SER A 75 -24.67 10.64 5.82
C SER A 75 -23.71 9.46 5.76
N ALA A 76 -24.22 8.35 5.24
CA ALA A 76 -23.43 7.19 4.88
C ALA A 76 -23.76 6.81 3.43
N MET A 77 -22.74 6.54 2.63
CA MET A 77 -22.89 6.19 1.21
C MET A 77 -21.91 5.08 0.88
N THR A 78 -22.40 4.05 0.18
CA THR A 78 -21.55 3.00 -0.38
C THR A 78 -20.82 3.52 -1.61
N PHE A 79 -19.63 2.99 -1.86
CA PHE A 79 -18.88 3.23 -3.08
C PHE A 79 -18.18 1.95 -3.51
N GLU A 80 -17.90 1.83 -4.80
CA GLU A 80 -16.97 0.82 -5.32
C GLU A 80 -15.60 1.47 -5.51
N TRP A 81 -14.53 0.69 -5.41
CA TRP A 81 -13.19 1.21 -5.58
C TRP A 81 -12.22 0.23 -6.23
N THR A 82 -11.29 0.79 -6.99
CA THR A 82 -10.21 0.06 -7.64
C THR A 82 -8.90 0.80 -7.50
N MET A 83 -7.80 0.06 -7.53
CA MET A 83 -6.45 0.61 -7.54
C MET A 83 -5.72 0.16 -8.81
N ASP A 84 -4.99 1.07 -9.41
CA ASP A 84 -4.01 0.79 -10.47
C ASP A 84 -2.75 1.59 -10.18
N ASP A 85 -1.63 0.90 -10.01
CA ASP A 85 -0.34 1.45 -9.59
C ASP A 85 -0.46 2.45 -8.42
N SER A 86 -0.47 3.76 -8.71
CA SER A 86 -0.57 4.86 -7.76
C SER A 86 -1.89 5.63 -7.78
N THR A 87 -2.89 5.11 -8.51
CA THR A 87 -4.19 5.73 -8.72
C THR A 87 -5.29 4.95 -8.01
N LEU A 88 -6.08 5.65 -7.19
CA LEU A 88 -7.29 5.14 -6.56
C LEU A 88 -8.49 5.73 -7.28
N THR A 89 -9.39 4.88 -7.75
CA THR A 89 -10.69 5.27 -8.30
C THR A 89 -11.77 4.94 -7.29
N LEU A 90 -12.62 5.93 -6.99
CA LEU A 90 -13.77 5.84 -6.10
C LEU A 90 -15.04 6.11 -6.92
N ASP A 91 -15.96 5.16 -6.97
CA ASP A 91 -17.23 5.29 -7.67
C ASP A 91 -18.37 5.41 -6.65
N PHE A 92 -18.86 6.65 -6.46
CA PHE A 92 -20.01 6.95 -5.61
C PHE A 92 -21.31 6.86 -6.43
N ASN A 93 -21.72 5.65 -6.82
CA ASN A 93 -22.94 5.39 -7.59
C ASN A 93 -23.03 6.21 -8.90
N GLY A 94 -21.94 6.27 -9.65
CA GLY A 94 -21.80 6.98 -10.93
C GLY A 94 -21.04 8.31 -10.83
N ASP A 95 -20.82 8.86 -9.63
CA ASP A 95 -19.89 9.96 -9.43
C ASP A 95 -18.48 9.42 -9.20
N ILE A 96 -17.73 9.30 -10.29
CA ILE A 96 -16.37 8.75 -10.30
C ILE A 96 -15.38 9.84 -9.91
N LYS A 97 -14.61 9.60 -8.85
CA LYS A 97 -13.44 10.39 -8.45
C LYS A 97 -12.18 9.56 -8.60
N THR A 98 -11.14 10.18 -9.13
CA THR A 98 -9.82 9.55 -9.27
C THR A 98 -8.82 10.40 -8.52
N THR A 99 -7.96 9.77 -7.73
CA THR A 99 -6.94 10.45 -6.94
C THR A 99 -5.65 9.67 -6.95
N SER A 100 -4.53 10.38 -6.91
CA SER A 100 -3.29 9.76 -6.45
C SER A 100 -3.44 9.33 -5.00
N TYR A 101 -2.87 8.19 -4.62
CA TYR A 101 -2.87 7.72 -3.23
C TYR A 101 -1.47 7.30 -2.77
N ALA A 102 -1.18 7.54 -1.50
CA ALA A 102 0.05 7.11 -0.86
C ALA A 102 -0.19 6.90 0.65
N VAL A 103 0.61 6.03 1.27
CA VAL A 103 0.72 5.96 2.72
C VAL A 103 2.11 6.48 3.11
N ASN A 104 2.16 7.49 3.97
CA ASN A 104 3.42 8.07 4.42
C ASN A 104 4.12 7.18 5.46
N GLU A 105 5.32 7.57 5.90
CA GLU A 105 6.12 6.83 6.88
C GLU A 105 5.43 6.67 8.26
N GLU A 106 4.46 7.54 8.57
CA GLU A 106 3.68 7.50 9.81
C GLU A 106 2.44 6.57 9.71
N GLY A 107 2.20 5.98 8.54
CA GLY A 107 1.02 5.16 8.28
C GLY A 107 -0.24 5.97 7.96
N HIS A 108 -0.10 7.25 7.62
CA HIS A 108 -1.22 8.10 7.20
C HIS A 108 -1.48 7.97 5.71
N LEU A 109 -2.75 7.75 5.36
CA LEU A 109 -3.21 7.71 3.97
C LEU A 109 -3.43 9.14 3.45
N LEU A 110 -2.86 9.42 2.29
CA LEU A 110 -2.94 10.68 1.57
C LEU A 110 -3.75 10.49 0.29
N LEU A 111 -4.81 11.28 0.12
CA LEU A 111 -5.68 11.29 -1.06
C LEU A 111 -5.71 12.70 -1.66
N SER A 112 -4.61 13.09 -2.30
CA SER A 112 -4.27 14.48 -2.61
C SER A 112 -5.29 15.21 -3.50
N ASP A 113 -6.03 14.50 -4.34
CA ASP A 113 -7.03 15.10 -5.24
C ASP A 113 -8.44 15.14 -4.59
N ILE A 114 -8.60 14.60 -3.38
CA ILE A 114 -9.85 14.59 -2.62
C ILE A 114 -9.84 15.63 -1.50
N THR A 115 -8.72 15.78 -0.80
CA THR A 115 -8.63 16.65 0.39
C THR A 115 -7.17 16.92 0.79
N ASP A 116 -6.93 18.09 1.39
CA ASP A 116 -5.63 18.45 1.99
C ASP A 116 -5.34 17.76 3.33
N PHE A 117 -6.33 17.07 3.90
CA PHE A 117 -6.19 16.37 5.18
C PHE A 117 -5.82 14.91 4.98
N TYR A 118 -4.89 14.41 5.81
CA TYR A 118 -4.53 13.00 5.81
C TYR A 118 -5.59 12.16 6.54
N PHE A 119 -5.50 10.84 6.39
CA PHE A 119 -6.34 9.88 7.07
C PHE A 119 -5.51 8.96 7.97
N THR A 120 -6.01 8.73 9.19
CA THR A 120 -5.44 7.76 10.12
C THR A 120 -6.29 6.49 10.13
N LYS A 121 -5.65 5.32 10.05
CA LYS A 121 -6.32 4.03 10.19
C LYS A 121 -6.80 3.84 11.63
N ILE A 122 -8.06 3.48 11.81
CA ILE A 122 -8.68 3.26 13.12
C ILE A 122 -9.18 1.83 13.35
N LYS A 123 -9.31 1.03 12.29
CA LYS A 123 -9.59 -0.42 12.34
C LYS A 123 -8.99 -1.12 11.13
#